data_AF-A0A3B0W3L4-F1
#
_entry.id   AF-A0A3B0W3L4-F1
#
_cell.length_a   1.000
_cell.length_b   1.000
_cell.length_c   1.000
_cell.angle_alpha   90.00
_cell.angle_beta   90.00
_cell.angle_gamma   90.00
#
_symmetry.space_group_name_H-M   'P 1'
#
loop_
_entity.id
_entity.type
_entity.pdbx_description
1 polymer ?
#
loop_
_entity_poly.entity_id
_entity_poly.type
_entity_poly.pdbx_seq_one_letter_code
_entity_poly.pdbx_strand_id
1 'polypeptide(L)'
;MSDPVFATPVKCDRASLLKARFAKGMLAPKGMMYYPKRVPEDIDFQKTIPKAIKSSTRIMNAPIPFAGIKGILFLAKKIRKLPKNKKHTDQYIRAFIGHIVRMQEEIGTGGAGFRFIYASFLQESASLIDSPALMEASSMMTEVGDVWREFALYSAKMSKKRSELDLELLADLLVKCADEEVKVWQFLKNSRSLSDLAT
;
A
#
# COMPACT_ATOMS: atom_id res chain seq x y z
N MET A 1 11.46 -4.56 22.68
CA MET A 1 10.99 -4.18 21.33
C MET A 1 10.05 -5.25 20.86
N SER A 2 8.87 -4.86 20.37
CA SER A 2 8.01 -5.78 19.63
C SER A 2 8.58 -5.91 18.23
N ASP A 3 8.73 -7.14 17.75
CA ASP A 3 9.28 -7.47 16.43
C ASP A 3 8.31 -8.44 15.74
N PRO A 4 7.95 -8.23 14.47
CA PRO A 4 6.95 -9.05 13.78
C PRO A 4 7.41 -10.50 13.51
N VAL A 5 8.71 -10.81 13.69
CA VAL A 5 9.29 -12.15 13.50
C VAL A 5 9.31 -12.93 14.82
N PHE A 6 9.48 -12.25 15.96
CA PHE A 6 9.63 -12.91 17.27
C PHE A 6 8.34 -12.86 18.09
N ALA A 7 7.92 -14.02 18.60
CA ALA A 7 6.69 -14.16 19.39
C ALA A 7 6.74 -13.45 20.76
N THR A 8 7.92 -13.01 21.22
CA THR A 8 8.11 -12.36 22.53
C THR A 8 8.89 -11.06 22.39
N PRO A 9 8.67 -10.07 23.27
CA PRO A 9 9.44 -8.84 23.26
C PRO A 9 10.94 -9.11 23.44
N VAL A 10 11.76 -8.60 22.53
CA VAL A 10 13.23 -8.75 22.56
C VAL A 10 13.92 -7.48 23.05
N LYS A 11 15.11 -7.61 23.65
CA LYS A 11 15.95 -6.46 24.01
C LYS A 11 16.87 -6.10 22.83
N CYS A 12 17.03 -4.80 22.58
CA CYS A 12 17.96 -4.25 21.60
C CYS A 12 18.81 -3.19 22.29
N ASP A 13 20.13 -3.27 22.14
CA ASP A 13 21.03 -2.32 22.78
C ASP A 13 20.93 -0.93 22.12
N ARG A 14 21.32 0.09 22.88
CA ARG A 14 21.22 1.50 22.44
C ARG A 14 22.04 1.77 21.18
N ALA A 15 23.20 1.14 21.01
CA ALA A 15 24.06 1.39 19.85
C ALA A 15 23.41 0.84 18.57
N SER A 16 22.81 -0.34 18.65
CA SER A 16 22.01 -0.92 17.55
C SER A 16 20.83 -0.04 17.17
N LEU A 17 20.10 0.52 18.14
CA LEU A 17 18.99 1.45 17.87
C LEU A 17 19.45 2.76 17.21
N LEU A 18 20.56 3.33 17.66
CA LEU A 18 21.13 4.52 17.04
C LEU A 18 21.55 4.25 15.59
N LYS A 19 22.17 3.10 15.34
CA LYS A 19 22.56 2.68 13.99
C LYS A 19 21.34 2.55 13.06
N ALA A 20 20.26 1.93 13.54
CA ALA A 20 19.01 1.81 12.77
C ALA A 20 18.35 3.18 12.52
N ARG A 21 18.29 4.04 13.54
CA ARG A 21 17.68 5.38 13.47
C ARG A 21 18.37 6.32 12.47
N PHE A 22 19.68 6.20 12.32
CA PHE A 22 20.52 7.02 11.46
C PHE A 22 21.15 6.21 10.31
N ALA A 23 20.44 5.18 9.83
CA ALA A 23 20.88 4.39 8.70
C ALA A 23 21.16 5.28 7.48
N LYS A 24 22.27 5.05 6.79
CA LYS A 24 22.69 5.82 5.61
C LYS A 24 22.19 5.17 4.32
N GLY A 25 21.96 5.99 3.28
CA GLY A 25 21.55 5.51 1.97
C GLY A 25 20.58 6.45 1.27
N MET A 26 20.08 5.99 0.11
CA MET A 26 19.00 6.67 -0.61
C MET A 26 17.73 6.64 0.25
N LEU A 27 17.09 7.80 0.43
CA LEU A 27 15.94 7.98 1.35
C LEU A 27 16.26 7.70 2.83
N ALA A 28 17.51 7.90 3.26
CA ALA A 28 17.93 7.72 4.65
C ALA A 28 17.04 8.49 5.64
N PRO A 29 16.60 7.85 6.75
CA PRO A 29 15.88 8.53 7.80
C PRO A 29 16.78 9.57 8.46
N LYS A 30 16.29 10.81 8.61
CA LYS A 30 17.02 11.89 9.29
C LYS A 30 16.97 11.78 10.82
N GLY A 31 16.62 10.61 11.36
CA GLY A 31 16.43 10.39 12.78
C GLY A 31 15.43 11.35 13.43
N MET A 32 14.39 11.78 12.69
CA MET A 32 13.37 12.69 13.21
C MET A 32 12.46 11.95 14.19
N MET A 33 12.04 12.62 15.27
CA MET A 33 11.05 12.12 16.21
C MET A 33 9.88 13.08 16.22
N TYR A 34 8.69 12.56 16.01
CA TYR A 34 7.46 13.32 16.14
C TYR A 34 6.61 12.66 17.19
N TYR A 35 5.99 13.48 18.04
CA TYR A 35 4.96 13.06 18.96
C TYR A 35 3.90 14.17 18.98
N PRO A 36 2.61 13.82 19.09
CA PRO A 36 1.57 14.82 19.21
C PRO A 36 1.76 15.57 20.53
N LYS A 37 1.90 16.91 20.48
CA LYS A 37 1.93 17.76 21.69
C LYS A 37 0.53 17.98 22.26
N ARG A 38 -0.48 17.94 21.39
CA ARG A 38 -1.89 18.11 21.72
C ARG A 38 -2.70 17.31 20.71
N VAL A 39 -3.68 16.57 21.21
CA VAL A 39 -4.73 15.96 20.40
C VAL A 39 -6.03 16.70 20.78
N PRO A 40 -6.83 17.17 19.81
CA PRO A 40 -8.13 17.77 20.11
C PRO A 40 -9.03 16.77 20.85
N GLU A 41 -9.76 17.24 21.86
CA GLU A 41 -10.75 16.42 22.58
C GLU A 41 -12.02 16.22 21.76
N ASP A 42 -12.36 17.22 20.94
CA ASP A 42 -13.51 17.20 20.04
C ASP A 42 -13.02 17.31 18.58
N ILE A 43 -13.52 16.42 17.74
CA ILE A 43 -13.18 16.33 16.32
C ILE A 43 -14.48 16.34 15.53
N ASP A 44 -14.65 17.36 14.69
CA ASP A 44 -15.70 17.40 13.68
C ASP A 44 -15.38 16.37 12.59
N PHE A 45 -15.82 15.13 12.80
CA PHE A 45 -15.61 14.01 11.88
C PHE A 45 -16.34 14.22 10.56
N GLN A 46 -17.50 14.88 10.58
CA GLN A 46 -18.28 15.23 9.40
C GLN A 46 -17.45 16.10 8.44
N LYS A 47 -16.56 16.98 8.94
CA LYS A 47 -15.62 17.74 8.08
C LYS A 47 -14.29 17.06 7.86
N THR A 48 -13.75 16.40 8.89
CA THR A 48 -12.36 15.92 8.89
C THR A 48 -12.18 14.69 8.01
N ILE A 49 -13.12 13.74 8.07
CA ILE A 49 -13.07 12.49 7.29
C ILE A 49 -13.12 12.77 5.79
N PRO A 50 -14.08 13.57 5.26
CA PRO A 50 -14.11 13.87 3.82
C PRO A 50 -12.85 14.57 3.34
N LYS A 51 -12.29 15.47 4.15
CA LYS A 51 -11.03 16.14 3.83
C LYS A 51 -9.86 15.16 3.75
N ALA A 52 -9.77 14.21 4.68
CA ALA A 52 -8.74 13.17 4.67
C ALA A 52 -8.86 12.26 3.43
N ILE A 53 -10.07 11.78 3.13
CA ILE A 53 -10.36 10.96 1.95
C ILE A 53 -9.99 11.71 0.66
N LYS A 54 -10.41 12.98 0.52
CA LYS A 54 -10.08 13.82 -0.63
C LYS A 54 -8.57 13.99 -0.82
N SER A 55 -7.82 14.12 0.27
CA SER A 55 -6.35 14.19 0.23
C SER A 55 -5.75 12.90 -0.32
N SER A 56 -6.19 11.74 0.20
CA SER A 56 -5.76 10.42 -0.26
C SER A 56 -6.10 10.19 -1.74
N THR A 57 -7.33 10.49 -2.15
CA THR A 57 -7.79 10.40 -3.54
C THR A 57 -6.90 11.24 -4.47
N ARG A 58 -6.52 12.46 -4.06
CA ARG A 58 -5.63 13.33 -4.85
C ARG A 58 -4.23 12.73 -5.01
N ILE A 59 -3.66 12.16 -3.94
CA ILE A 59 -2.33 11.54 -3.97
C ILE A 59 -2.34 10.30 -4.88
N MET A 60 -3.36 9.45 -4.75
CA MET A 60 -3.47 8.21 -5.53
C MET A 60 -3.71 8.44 -7.02
N ASN A 61 -4.34 9.56 -7.36
CA ASN A 61 -4.54 10.02 -8.74
C ASN A 61 -3.50 11.04 -9.22
N ALA A 62 -2.39 11.24 -8.49
CA ALA A 62 -1.37 12.19 -8.88
C ALA A 62 -0.86 11.89 -10.32
N PRO A 63 -0.61 12.90 -11.16
CA PRO A 63 -0.26 12.70 -12.57
C PRO A 63 1.21 12.26 -12.77
N ILE A 64 1.81 11.57 -11.81
CA ILE A 64 3.21 11.13 -11.81
C ILE A 64 3.26 9.62 -12.11
N PRO A 65 4.12 9.16 -13.04
CA PRO A 65 4.07 7.78 -13.54
C PRO A 65 4.47 6.70 -12.53
N PHE A 66 5.21 7.05 -11.47
CA PHE A 66 5.76 6.10 -10.50
C PHE A 66 5.10 6.18 -9.11
N ALA A 67 3.92 6.80 -9.01
CA ALA A 67 3.18 6.95 -7.75
C ALA A 67 1.70 6.61 -7.95
N GLY A 68 1.02 6.23 -6.86
CA GLY A 68 -0.39 5.88 -6.86
C GLY A 68 -0.72 4.80 -7.90
N ILE A 69 -1.88 4.94 -8.54
CA ILE A 69 -2.40 3.99 -9.54
C ILE A 69 -1.43 3.85 -10.72
N LYS A 70 -0.86 4.96 -11.21
CA LYS A 70 0.12 4.93 -12.30
C LYS A 70 1.40 4.17 -11.89
N GLY A 71 1.80 4.24 -10.63
CA GLY A 71 2.91 3.47 -10.09
C GLY A 71 2.68 1.96 -10.15
N ILE A 72 1.45 1.50 -9.90
CA ILE A 72 1.06 0.08 -10.02
C ILE A 72 1.19 -0.37 -11.48
N LEU A 73 0.63 0.40 -12.41
CA LEU A 73 0.71 0.13 -13.85
C LEU A 73 2.16 0.19 -14.37
N PHE A 74 2.97 1.10 -13.83
CA PHE A 74 4.38 1.20 -14.15
C PHE A 74 5.14 -0.05 -13.69
N LEU A 75 4.86 -0.56 -12.49
CA LEU A 75 5.44 -1.81 -12.00
C LEU A 75 5.04 -2.99 -12.90
N ALA A 76 3.76 -3.11 -13.25
CA ALA A 76 3.27 -4.14 -14.18
C ALA A 76 4.04 -4.12 -15.51
N LYS A 77 4.17 -2.93 -16.11
CA LYS A 77 4.93 -2.72 -17.34
C LYS A 77 6.41 -3.07 -17.19
N LYS A 78 7.01 -2.85 -16.02
CA LYS A 78 8.41 -3.20 -15.75
C LYS A 78 8.58 -4.71 -15.64
N ILE A 79 7.71 -5.39 -14.90
CA ILE A 79 7.71 -6.86 -14.78
C ILE A 79 7.61 -7.52 -16.15
N ARG A 80 6.63 -7.10 -16.97
CA ARG A 80 6.43 -7.59 -18.34
C ARG A 80 7.65 -7.40 -19.26
N LYS A 81 8.46 -6.38 -18.99
CA LYS A 81 9.67 -6.05 -19.77
C LYS A 81 10.93 -6.74 -19.26
N LEU A 82 10.91 -7.41 -18.11
CA LEU A 82 12.11 -8.04 -17.54
C LEU A 82 12.81 -9.01 -18.50
N PRO A 83 12.11 -9.91 -19.23
CA PRO A 83 12.75 -10.86 -20.13
C PRO A 83 13.41 -10.22 -21.35
N LYS A 84 13.02 -8.98 -21.72
CA LYS A 84 13.56 -8.29 -22.89
C LYS A 84 15.04 -7.90 -22.73
N ASN A 85 15.53 -7.84 -21.50
CA ASN A 85 16.93 -7.60 -21.23
C ASN A 85 17.67 -8.93 -21.09
N LYS A 86 18.54 -9.25 -22.05
CA LYS A 86 19.35 -10.49 -22.06
C LYS A 86 20.24 -10.67 -20.83
N LYS A 87 20.51 -9.60 -20.06
CA LYS A 87 21.26 -9.67 -18.79
C LYS A 87 20.42 -10.19 -17.62
N HIS A 88 19.09 -10.19 -17.72
CA HIS A 88 18.20 -10.68 -16.68
C HIS A 88 18.01 -12.19 -16.82
N THR A 89 18.82 -12.96 -16.08
CA THR A 89 18.63 -14.41 -15.96
C THR A 89 17.37 -14.74 -15.15
N ASP A 90 16.86 -15.96 -15.27
CA ASP A 90 15.75 -16.45 -14.45
C ASP A 90 16.02 -16.28 -12.95
N GLN A 91 17.26 -16.52 -12.52
CA GLN A 91 17.66 -16.33 -11.13
C GLN A 91 17.53 -14.86 -10.71
N TYR A 92 17.97 -13.93 -11.56
CA TYR A 92 17.81 -12.50 -11.31
C TYR A 92 16.34 -12.11 -11.23
N ILE A 93 15.52 -12.58 -12.16
CA ILE A 93 14.08 -12.25 -12.20
C ILE A 93 13.38 -12.77 -10.93
N ARG A 94 13.66 -14.01 -10.52
CA ARG A 94 13.12 -14.59 -9.29
C ARG A 94 13.54 -13.82 -8.04
N ALA A 95 14.81 -13.40 -7.97
CA ALA A 95 15.29 -12.55 -6.89
C ALA A 95 14.60 -11.18 -6.89
N PHE A 96 14.40 -10.58 -8.07
CA PHE A 96 13.74 -9.29 -8.23
C PHE A 96 12.27 -9.31 -7.80
N ILE A 97 11.47 -10.30 -8.24
CA ILE A 97 10.07 -10.43 -7.80
C ILE A 97 9.97 -10.73 -6.30
N GLY A 98 10.88 -11.55 -5.75
CA GLY A 98 10.95 -11.80 -4.31
C GLY A 98 11.25 -10.52 -3.53
N HIS A 99 12.14 -9.68 -4.05
CA HIS A 99 12.44 -8.37 -3.48
C HIS A 99 11.23 -7.43 -3.53
N ILE A 100 10.43 -7.43 -4.59
CA ILE A 100 9.19 -6.63 -4.67
C ILE A 100 8.24 -7.00 -3.52
N VAL A 101 7.95 -8.29 -3.34
CA VAL A 101 7.05 -8.76 -2.27
C VAL A 101 7.59 -8.38 -0.89
N ARG A 102 8.90 -8.54 -0.67
CA ARG A 102 9.54 -8.15 0.59
C ARG A 102 9.36 -6.66 0.88
N MET A 103 9.59 -5.80 -0.12
CA MET A 103 9.40 -4.36 0.05
C MET A 103 7.94 -4.00 0.36
N GLN A 104 6.98 -4.68 -0.27
CA GLN A 104 5.55 -4.41 -0.07
C GLN A 104 5.04 -4.93 1.28
N GLU A 105 5.27 -6.20 1.60
CA GLU A 105 4.62 -6.88 2.72
C GLU A 105 5.45 -6.85 4.01
N GLU A 106 6.78 -7.00 3.96
CA GLU A 106 7.63 -6.97 5.16
C GLU A 106 8.03 -5.54 5.55
N ILE A 107 8.48 -4.76 4.57
CA ILE A 107 8.96 -3.38 4.81
C ILE A 107 7.76 -2.41 4.84
N GLY A 108 6.63 -2.77 4.24
CA GLY A 108 5.43 -1.94 4.25
C GLY A 108 5.59 -0.72 3.34
N THR A 109 6.01 -0.90 2.09
CA THR A 109 6.06 0.21 1.11
C THR A 109 4.86 0.23 0.15
N GLY A 110 3.85 -0.61 0.37
CA GLY A 110 2.66 -0.73 -0.48
C GLY A 110 1.98 -2.08 -0.33
N GLY A 111 1.30 -2.56 -1.37
CA GLY A 111 0.68 -3.89 -1.36
C GLY A 111 -0.64 -3.97 -0.59
N ALA A 112 -0.97 -5.17 -0.13
CA ALA A 112 -2.28 -5.52 0.42
C ALA A 112 -2.53 -4.85 1.78
N GLY A 113 -1.52 -4.84 2.65
CA GLY A 113 -1.63 -4.28 4.00
C GLY A 113 -2.16 -2.84 4.04
N PHE A 114 -1.68 -1.96 3.16
CA PHE A 114 -2.18 -0.57 3.09
C PHE A 114 -3.63 -0.48 2.62
N ARG A 115 -4.09 -1.39 1.76
CA ARG A 115 -5.49 -1.40 1.32
C ARG A 115 -6.39 -1.87 2.46
N PHE A 116 -5.97 -2.88 3.23
CA PHE A 116 -6.71 -3.29 4.41
C PHE A 116 -6.75 -2.20 5.48
N ILE A 117 -5.62 -1.52 5.75
CA ILE A 117 -5.61 -0.37 6.68
C ILE A 117 -6.55 0.73 6.19
N TYR A 118 -6.53 1.05 4.90
CA TYR A 118 -7.42 2.07 4.35
C TYR A 118 -8.89 1.63 4.33
N ALA A 119 -9.18 0.35 4.07
CA ALA A 119 -10.51 -0.21 4.17
C ALA A 119 -11.04 -0.11 5.61
N SER A 120 -10.26 -0.51 6.62
CA SER A 120 -10.62 -0.32 8.03
C SER A 120 -10.87 1.15 8.38
N PHE A 121 -10.04 2.07 7.87
CA PHE A 121 -10.29 3.50 8.01
C PHE A 121 -11.63 3.93 7.40
N LEU A 122 -11.97 3.46 6.19
CA LEU A 122 -13.26 3.75 5.54
C LEU A 122 -14.43 3.14 6.32
N GLN A 123 -14.27 1.92 6.84
CA GLN A 123 -15.28 1.22 7.65
C GLN A 123 -15.58 1.97 8.95
N GLU A 124 -14.55 2.33 9.71
CA GLU A 124 -14.70 3.10 10.95
C GLU A 124 -15.29 4.49 10.65
N SER A 125 -14.82 5.13 9.57
CA SER A 125 -15.36 6.41 9.11
C SER A 125 -16.85 6.31 8.76
N ALA A 126 -17.28 5.22 8.12
CA ALA A 126 -18.67 4.99 7.78
C ALA A 126 -19.57 4.99 9.03
N SER A 127 -19.11 4.38 10.13
CA SER A 127 -19.83 4.39 11.40
C SER A 127 -19.83 5.77 12.07
N LEU A 128 -18.72 6.52 12.00
CA LEU A 128 -18.59 7.83 12.65
C LEU A 128 -19.49 8.91 12.03
N ILE A 129 -19.75 8.84 10.72
CA ILE A 129 -20.54 9.85 10.00
C ILE A 129 -21.82 9.30 9.37
N ASP A 130 -22.20 8.06 9.72
CA ASP A 130 -23.36 7.33 9.19
C ASP A 130 -23.43 7.34 7.64
N SER A 131 -22.37 6.83 7.00
CA SER A 131 -22.24 6.83 5.54
C SER A 131 -22.22 5.42 4.95
N PRO A 132 -23.36 4.93 4.41
CA PRO A 132 -23.40 3.67 3.68
C PRO A 132 -22.42 3.61 2.50
N ALA A 133 -22.17 4.74 1.84
CA ALA A 133 -21.20 4.84 0.76
C ALA A 133 -19.77 4.54 1.25
N LEU A 134 -19.37 5.01 2.42
CA LEU A 134 -18.04 4.68 2.97
C LEU A 134 -17.93 3.20 3.35
N MET A 135 -19.02 2.60 3.82
CA MET A 135 -19.07 1.15 4.08
C MET A 135 -18.89 0.34 2.78
N GLU A 136 -19.58 0.73 1.70
CA GLU A 136 -19.41 0.11 0.39
C GLU A 136 -17.97 0.26 -0.13
N ALA A 137 -17.42 1.48 -0.06
CA ALA A 137 -16.04 1.75 -0.49
C ALA A 137 -15.01 0.95 0.33
N SER A 138 -15.27 0.71 1.62
CA SER A 138 -14.44 -0.16 2.46
C SER A 138 -14.41 -1.59 1.93
N SER A 139 -15.58 -2.15 1.58
CA SER A 139 -15.67 -3.49 1.00
C SER A 139 -14.91 -3.57 -0.32
N MET A 140 -15.13 -2.62 -1.22
CA MET A 140 -14.39 -2.55 -2.49
C MET A 140 -12.87 -2.45 -2.27
N MET A 141 -12.42 -1.64 -1.29
CA MET A 141 -10.99 -1.52 -0.99
C MET A 141 -10.41 -2.81 -0.40
N THR A 142 -11.20 -3.58 0.35
CA THR A 142 -10.81 -4.90 0.85
C THR A 142 -10.58 -5.86 -0.32
N GLU A 143 -11.47 -5.86 -1.31
CA GLU A 143 -11.32 -6.68 -2.53
C GLU A 143 -10.04 -6.32 -3.30
N VAL A 144 -9.70 -5.03 -3.41
CA VAL A 144 -8.41 -4.60 -4.00
C VAL A 144 -7.23 -5.19 -3.21
N GLY A 145 -7.32 -5.17 -1.88
CA GLY A 145 -6.31 -5.78 -1.01
C GLY A 145 -6.17 -7.30 -1.24
N ASP A 146 -7.26 -8.01 -1.51
CA ASP A 146 -7.22 -9.44 -1.81
C ASP A 146 -6.50 -9.73 -3.14
N VAL A 147 -6.70 -8.90 -4.18
CA VAL A 147 -5.94 -9.02 -5.45
C VAL A 147 -4.44 -8.78 -5.22
N TRP A 148 -4.09 -7.81 -4.37
CA TRP A 148 -2.69 -7.61 -3.95
C TRP A 148 -2.11 -8.82 -3.23
N ARG A 149 -2.90 -9.47 -2.37
CA ARG A 149 -2.49 -10.69 -1.66
C ARG A 149 -2.24 -11.84 -2.64
N GLU A 150 -3.08 -11.95 -3.67
CA GLU A 150 -2.90 -12.92 -4.76
C GLU A 150 -1.58 -12.67 -5.52
N PHE A 151 -1.30 -11.42 -5.90
CA PHE A 151 -0.02 -11.03 -6.50
C PHE A 151 1.18 -11.40 -5.63
N ALA A 152 1.11 -11.11 -4.32
CA ALA A 152 2.17 -11.43 -3.37
C ALA A 152 2.39 -12.95 -3.25
N LEU A 153 1.30 -13.73 -3.20
CA LEU A 153 1.33 -15.19 -3.13
C LEU A 153 2.03 -15.81 -4.34
N TYR A 154 1.63 -15.44 -5.56
CA TYR A 154 2.26 -15.96 -6.78
C TYR A 154 3.72 -15.53 -6.87
N SER A 155 4.02 -14.26 -6.61
CA SER A 155 5.40 -13.76 -6.60
C SER A 155 6.28 -14.49 -5.58
N ALA A 156 5.76 -14.81 -4.40
CA ALA A 156 6.47 -15.59 -3.38
C ALA A 156 6.69 -17.05 -3.79
N LYS A 157 5.70 -17.70 -4.41
CA LYS A 157 5.86 -19.07 -4.95
C LYS A 157 6.90 -19.12 -6.07
N MET A 158 6.83 -18.18 -7.01
CA MET A 158 7.74 -18.09 -8.15
C MET A 158 9.18 -17.76 -7.71
N SER A 159 9.36 -16.81 -6.79
CA SER A 159 10.71 -16.48 -6.28
C SER A 159 11.36 -17.66 -5.57
N LYS A 160 10.59 -18.47 -4.84
CA LYS A 160 11.05 -19.68 -4.13
C LYS A 160 11.07 -20.94 -4.98
N LYS A 161 10.87 -20.84 -6.31
CA LYS A 161 10.81 -21.98 -7.26
C LYS A 161 9.77 -23.05 -6.89
N ARG A 162 8.68 -22.65 -6.22
CA ARG A 162 7.53 -23.50 -5.90
C ARG A 162 6.45 -23.46 -7.00
N SER A 163 6.66 -22.63 -8.02
CA SER A 163 5.87 -22.56 -9.25
C SER A 163 6.74 -22.06 -10.40
N GLU A 164 6.27 -22.33 -11.63
CA GLU A 164 6.88 -21.78 -12.84
C GLU A 164 6.81 -20.27 -12.87
N LEU A 165 7.80 -19.66 -13.54
CA LEU A 165 7.87 -18.21 -13.66
C LEU A 165 6.88 -17.72 -14.71
N ASP A 166 5.84 -17.03 -14.28
CA ASP A 166 4.85 -16.43 -15.16
C ASP A 166 4.74 -14.93 -14.89
N LEU A 167 5.47 -14.15 -15.69
CA LEU A 167 5.52 -12.69 -15.53
C LEU A 167 4.30 -11.99 -16.12
N GLU A 168 3.57 -12.64 -17.03
CA GLU A 168 2.34 -12.09 -17.60
C GLU A 168 1.24 -12.14 -16.54
N LEU A 169 1.08 -13.28 -15.86
CA LEU A 169 0.17 -13.40 -14.72
C LEU A 169 0.45 -12.33 -13.65
N LEU A 170 1.71 -12.16 -13.25
CA LEU A 170 2.08 -11.14 -12.27
C LEU A 170 1.78 -9.71 -12.74
N ALA A 171 2.03 -9.41 -14.01
CA ALA A 171 1.72 -8.10 -14.58
C ALA A 171 0.21 -7.86 -14.67
N ASP A 172 -0.57 -8.87 -15.05
CA ASP A 172 -2.03 -8.77 -15.17
C ASP A 172 -2.70 -8.62 -13.82
N LEU A 173 -2.21 -9.30 -12.77
CA LEU A 173 -2.68 -9.07 -11.40
C LEU A 173 -2.46 -7.63 -10.94
N LEU A 174 -1.31 -7.02 -11.28
CA LEU A 174 -1.05 -5.62 -10.97
C LEU A 174 -1.94 -4.67 -11.77
N VAL A 175 -2.22 -4.98 -13.04
CA VAL A 175 -3.19 -4.21 -13.85
C VAL A 175 -4.58 -4.30 -13.22
N LYS A 176 -5.02 -5.50 -12.84
CA LYS A 176 -6.27 -5.72 -12.12
C LYS A 176 -6.31 -4.93 -10.81
N CYS A 177 -5.25 -4.93 -10.00
CA CYS A 177 -5.16 -4.09 -8.80
C CYS A 177 -5.40 -2.61 -9.15
N ALA A 178 -4.74 -2.10 -10.19
CA ALA A 178 -4.89 -0.70 -10.59
C ALA A 178 -6.32 -0.39 -11.06
N ASP A 179 -6.92 -1.27 -11.85
CA ASP A 179 -8.27 -1.08 -12.39
C ASP A 179 -9.34 -1.12 -11.30
N GLU A 180 -9.26 -2.08 -10.37
CA GLU A 180 -10.18 -2.13 -9.23
C GLU A 180 -9.98 -0.93 -8.30
N GLU A 181 -8.73 -0.52 -8.07
CA GLU A 181 -8.43 0.64 -7.23
C GLU A 181 -8.94 1.95 -7.83
N VAL A 182 -8.90 2.11 -9.16
CA VAL A 182 -9.55 3.25 -9.87
C VAL A 182 -11.04 3.33 -9.53
N LYS A 183 -11.75 2.19 -9.53
CA LYS A 183 -13.20 2.18 -9.23
C LYS A 183 -13.46 2.68 -7.82
N VAL A 184 -12.67 2.26 -6.83
CA VAL A 184 -12.81 2.76 -5.44
C VAL A 184 -12.64 4.27 -5.37
N TRP A 185 -11.56 4.80 -5.97
CA TRP A 185 -11.28 6.24 -5.92
C TRP A 185 -12.30 7.08 -6.69
N GLN A 186 -12.84 6.56 -7.80
CA GLN A 186 -13.93 7.20 -8.54
C GLN A 186 -15.24 7.16 -7.75
N PHE A 187 -15.56 6.03 -7.11
CA PHE A 187 -16.72 5.90 -6.24
C PHE A 187 -16.67 6.94 -5.12
N LEU A 188 -15.56 6.97 -4.36
CA LEU A 188 -15.33 7.95 -3.29
C LEU A 188 -15.36 9.41 -3.78
N LYS A 189 -15.03 9.69 -5.04
CA LYS A 189 -15.11 11.05 -5.59
C LYS A 189 -16.56 11.46 -5.91
N ASN A 190 -17.40 10.50 -6.30
CA ASN A 190 -18.76 10.74 -6.78
C ASN A 190 -19.83 10.57 -5.69
N SER A 191 -19.50 9.97 -4.55
CA SER A 191 -20.43 9.83 -3.41
C SER A 191 -20.82 11.21 -2.85
N ARG A 192 -22.12 11.54 -2.95
CA ARG A 192 -22.70 12.83 -2.50
C ARG A 192 -22.44 13.17 -1.03
N SER A 193 -22.25 12.18 -0.16
CA SER A 193 -21.93 12.43 1.26
C SER A 193 -20.63 13.21 1.45
N LEU A 194 -19.69 13.14 0.50
CA LEU A 194 -18.39 13.80 0.60
C LEU A 194 -18.33 15.17 -0.08
N SER A 195 -19.30 15.47 -0.97
CA SER A 195 -19.39 16.76 -1.66
C SER A 195 -20.09 17.83 -0.83
N ASP A 196 -21.08 17.44 -0.02
CA ASP A 196 -21.98 18.37 0.67
C ASP A 196 -21.43 18.78 2.06
N LEU A 197 -20.45 18.03 2.58
CA LEU A 197 -19.78 18.29 3.87
C LEU A 197 -18.51 19.17 3.74
N ALA A 198 -18.17 19.59 2.51
CA ALA A 198 -16.92 20.29 2.19
C ALA A 198 -17.09 21.80 1.90
N THR A 199 -18.31 22.34 2.03
CA THR A 199 -18.62 23.77 2.06
C THR A 199 -18.73 24.26 3.49
#